data_AF-A0A534V702-F1
#
_entry.id   AF-A0A534V702-F1
#
_cell.length_a   1.000
_cell.length_b   1.000
_cell.length_c   1.000
_cell.angle_alpha   90.00
_cell.angle_beta   90.00
_cell.angle_gamma   90.00
#
_symmetry.space_group_name_H-M   'P 1'
#
loop_
_entity.id
_entity.type
_entity.pdbx_description
1 polymer ?
#
loop_
_entity_poly.entity_id
_entity_poly.type
_entity_poly.pdbx_seq_one_letter_code
_entity_poly.pdbx_strand_id
1 'polypeptide(L)'
;MTYKGIARGKVIELEGDLALPEGTEVEIVVKDRAKSSVTINRHAKGSPEAILKFFDTPPLCTPADVDALLQAIKEGRQPTNYQGVFDQDQDS
;
A
#
# COMPACT_ATOMS: atom_id res chain seq x y z
N MET A 1 10.12 23.23 -25.18
CA MET A 1 9.54 22.05 -25.84
C MET A 1 9.92 20.82 -25.04
N THR A 2 9.01 19.89 -24.77
CA THR A 2 9.31 18.66 -24.03
C THR A 2 9.12 17.48 -24.97
N TYR A 3 10.18 16.71 -25.18
CA TYR A 3 10.17 15.55 -26.05
C TYR A 3 9.97 14.28 -25.24
N LYS A 4 9.21 13.33 -25.79
CA LYS A 4 9.03 12.01 -25.18
C LYS A 4 10.09 11.08 -25.73
N GLY A 5 10.58 10.19 -24.90
CA GLY A 5 11.55 9.18 -25.29
C GLY A 5 11.53 8.01 -24.30
N ILE A 6 12.14 6.91 -24.72
CA ILE A 6 12.25 5.67 -23.96
C ILE A 6 13.73 5.41 -23.70
N ALA A 7 14.07 5.16 -22.43
CA ALA A 7 15.42 4.72 -22.07
C ALA A 7 15.61 3.25 -22.46
N ARG A 8 16.61 2.97 -23.31
CA ARG A 8 17.07 1.62 -23.66
C ARG A 8 18.50 1.42 -23.18
N GLY A 9 18.64 0.78 -22.02
CA GLY A 9 19.94 0.61 -21.38
C GLY A 9 20.54 1.95 -20.96
N LYS A 10 21.67 2.34 -21.56
CA LYS A 10 22.37 3.61 -21.28
C LYS A 10 22.01 4.74 -22.27
N VAL A 11 21.15 4.46 -23.25
CA VAL A 11 20.79 5.42 -24.33
C VAL A 11 19.31 5.80 -24.18
N ILE A 12 18.97 7.06 -24.44
CA ILE A 12 17.59 7.53 -24.50
C ILE A 12 17.21 7.70 -25.97
N GLU A 13 16.23 6.93 -26.43
CA GLU A 13 15.68 7.04 -27.77
C GLU A 13 14.48 8.00 -27.74
N LEU A 14 14.55 9.09 -28.50
CA LEU A 14 13.46 10.07 -28.59
C LEU A 14 12.41 9.59 -29.60
N GLU A 15 11.13 9.79 -29.29
CA GLU A 15 10.02 9.48 -30.20
C GLU A 15 9.83 10.64 -31.19
N GLY A 16 10.24 10.43 -32.45
CA GLY A 16 10.04 11.34 -33.58
C GLY A 16 11.35 11.85 -34.20
N ASP A 17 11.25 12.41 -35.41
CA ASP A 17 12.37 13.05 -36.10
C ASP A 17 12.72 14.38 -35.41
N LEU A 18 13.63 14.29 -34.44
CA LEU A 18 14.14 15.45 -33.74
C LEU A 18 15.58 15.77 -34.18
N ALA A 19 15.72 16.79 -35.03
CA ALA A 19 17.01 17.32 -35.44
C ALA A 19 17.57 18.27 -34.36
N LEU A 20 18.05 17.71 -33.25
CA LEU A 20 18.90 18.46 -32.32
C LEU A 20 20.33 18.41 -32.86
N PRO A 21 21.02 19.56 -33.03
CA PRO A 21 22.41 19.58 -33.43
C PRO A 21 23.28 18.88 -32.39
N GLU A 22 24.32 18.21 -32.86
CA GLU A 22 25.27 17.51 -32.00
C GLU A 22 25.90 18.49 -30.99
N GLY A 23 25.96 18.09 -29.71
CA GLY A 23 26.46 18.92 -28.61
C GLY A 23 25.41 19.78 -27.89
N THR A 24 24.12 19.64 -28.21
CA THR A 24 23.05 20.34 -27.48
C THR A 24 22.92 19.80 -26.05
N GLU A 25 23.03 20.67 -25.04
CA GLU A 25 22.72 20.32 -23.65
C GLU A 25 21.22 20.09 -23.47
N VAL A 26 20.86 18.96 -22.85
CA VAL A 26 19.47 18.58 -22.59
C VAL A 26 19.26 18.18 -21.13
N GLU A 27 18.14 18.62 -20.57
CA GLU A 27 17.68 18.20 -19.24
C GLU A 27 16.72 17.02 -19.38
N ILE A 28 17.05 15.90 -18.72
CA ILE A 28 16.26 14.67 -18.79
C ILE A 28 15.39 14.56 -17.53
N VAL A 29 14.07 14.63 -17.72
CA VAL A 29 13.10 14.43 -16.63
C VAL A 29 12.43 13.06 -16.80
N VAL A 30 12.82 12.11 -15.96
CA VAL A 30 12.18 10.77 -15.93
C VAL A 30 10.83 10.89 -15.25
N LYS A 31 9.76 10.84 -16.05
CA LYS A 31 8.39 10.73 -15.53
C LYS A 31 8.12 9.26 -15.24
N ASP A 32 8.09 8.90 -13.95
CA ASP A 32 7.59 7.59 -13.52
C ASP A 32 6.18 7.43 -14.10
N ARG A 33 6.06 6.58 -15.14
CA ARG A 33 4.77 6.17 -15.66
C ARG A 33 4.06 5.54 -14.49
N ALA A 34 3.00 6.17 -14.00
CA ALA A 34 2.22 5.72 -12.86
C ALA A 34 1.88 4.24 -13.05
N LYS A 35 2.73 3.38 -12.47
CA LYS A 35 2.42 1.97 -12.28
C LYS A 35 1.29 2.02 -11.28
N SER A 36 0.09 1.73 -11.78
CA SER A 36 -1.02 1.16 -11.04
C SER A 36 -0.59 0.67 -9.65
N SER A 37 -0.92 1.49 -8.65
CA SER A 37 -1.29 1.05 -7.30
C SER A 37 -0.52 -0.15 -6.74
N VAL A 38 0.76 0.03 -6.45
CA VAL A 38 1.32 -0.57 -5.23
C VAL A 38 2.21 0.50 -4.63
N THR A 39 1.83 0.98 -3.45
CA THR A 39 2.56 1.94 -2.66
C THR A 39 3.97 1.42 -2.41
N ILE A 40 4.92 1.74 -3.29
CA ILE A 40 6.34 1.61 -2.98
C ILE A 40 6.57 2.69 -1.93
N ASN A 41 6.43 2.29 -0.67
CA ASN A 41 6.92 3.04 0.47
C ASN A 41 8.37 3.39 0.15
N ARG A 42 8.63 4.66 -0.20
CA ARG A 42 9.96 5.20 -0.50
C ARG A 42 10.88 5.25 0.73
N HIS A 43 10.48 4.57 1.79
CA HIS A 43 11.14 4.51 3.07
C HIS A 43 11.54 3.07 3.33
N ALA A 44 12.83 2.83 3.52
CA ALA A 44 13.33 1.52 3.92
C ALA A 44 12.53 1.04 5.14
N LYS A 45 12.07 -0.20 5.12
CA LYS A 45 11.28 -0.80 6.21
C LYS A 45 12.03 -0.60 7.53
N GLY A 46 11.44 0.16 8.46
CA GLY A 46 12.04 0.49 9.75
C GLY A 46 12.81 1.82 9.81
N SER A 47 12.77 2.67 8.78
CA SER A 47 13.32 4.03 8.89
C SER A 47 12.50 4.86 9.91
N PRO A 48 13.14 5.82 10.61
CA PRO A 48 12.43 6.73 11.52
C PRO A 48 11.26 7.46 10.84
N GLU A 49 11.43 7.83 9.57
CA GLU A 49 10.42 8.50 8.75
C GLU A 49 9.22 7.60 8.41
N ALA A 50 9.43 6.28 8.26
CA ALA A 50 8.34 5.33 8.09
C ALA A 50 7.52 5.17 9.38
N ILE A 51 8.18 5.21 10.53
CA ILE A 51 7.54 5.13 11.85
C ILE A 51 6.68 6.37 12.09
N LEU A 52 7.22 7.57 11.82
CA LEU A 52 6.46 8.82 11.96
C LEU A 52 5.21 8.84 11.08
N LYS A 53 5.32 8.44 9.81
CA LYS A 53 4.15 8.33 8.93
C LYS A 53 3.12 7.32 9.42
N PHE A 54 3.55 6.23 10.05
CA PHE A 54 2.64 5.26 10.63
C PHE A 54 1.82 5.87 11.77
N PHE A 55 2.43 6.69 12.64
CA PHE A 55 1.72 7.41 13.70
C PHE A 55 0.75 8.46 13.17
N ASP A 56 1.08 9.12 12.06
CA ASP A 56 0.20 10.09 11.39
C ASP A 56 -0.93 9.44 10.59
N THR A 57 -0.88 8.12 10.38
CA THR A 57 -1.91 7.41 9.62
C THR A 57 -3.13 7.17 10.51
N PRO A 58 -4.33 7.60 10.09
CA PRO A 58 -5.56 7.29 10.82
C PRO A 58 -5.73 5.77 10.98
N PRO A 59 -6.34 5.30 12.07
CA PRO A 59 -6.61 3.89 12.26
C PRO A 59 -7.37 3.34 11.05
N LEU A 60 -6.85 2.25 10.48
CA LEU A 60 -7.41 1.60 9.30
C LEU A 60 -8.72 0.85 9.59
N CYS A 61 -9.05 0.70 10.87
CA CYS A 61 -10.26 0.04 11.34
C CYS A 61 -11.31 1.09 11.67
N THR A 62 -12.44 1.03 10.97
CA THR A 62 -13.61 1.85 11.24
C THR A 62 -14.53 1.15 12.25
N PRO A 63 -15.43 1.88 12.93
CA PRO A 63 -16.42 1.26 13.83
C PRO A 63 -17.29 0.20 13.12
N ALA A 64 -17.59 0.42 11.83
CA ALA A 64 -18.34 -0.54 11.02
C ALA A 64 -17.60 -1.88 10.82
N ASP A 65 -16.27 -1.84 10.73
CA ASP A 65 -15.46 -3.06 10.63
C ASP A 65 -15.49 -3.86 11.94
N VAL A 66 -15.54 -3.15 13.08
CA VAL A 66 -15.68 -3.77 14.40
C VAL A 66 -17.05 -4.45 14.54
N ASP A 67 -18.11 -3.77 14.11
CA ASP A 67 -19.47 -4.33 14.14
C ASP A 67 -19.60 -5.55 13.23
N ALA A 68 -19.05 -5.47 12.01
CA ALA A 68 -19.02 -6.59 11.07
C ALA A 68 -18.25 -7.79 11.63
N LEU A 69 -17.12 -7.55 12.30
CA LEU A 69 -16.35 -8.59 12.98
C LEU A 69 -17.15 -9.23 14.13
N LEU A 70 -17.79 -8.43 14.97
CA LEU A 70 -18.63 -8.92 16.07
C LEU A 70 -19.81 -9.74 15.56
N GLN A 71 -20.42 -9.32 14.45
CA GLN A 71 -21.49 -10.06 13.81
C GLN A 71 -20.99 -11.40 13.26
N ALA A 72 -19.85 -11.43 12.57
CA ALA A 72 -19.25 -12.66 12.07
C ALA A 72 -18.90 -13.65 13.20
N ILE A 73 -18.43 -13.15 14.35
CA ILE A 73 -18.18 -13.97 15.54
C ILE A 73 -19.47 -14.59 16.08
N LYS A 74 -20.57 -13.82 16.13
CA LYS A 74 -21.88 -14.32 16.57
C LYS A 74 -22.44 -15.38 15.62
N GLU A 75 -22.34 -15.14 14.31
CA GLU A 75 -22.82 -16.05 13.27
C GLU A 75 -21.97 -17.33 13.19
N GLY A 76 -20.66 -17.21 13.37
CA GLY A 76 -19.72 -18.33 13.40
C GLY A 76 -19.68 -19.09 14.73
N ARG A 77 -20.47 -18.68 15.74
CA ARG A 77 -20.54 -19.34 17.04
C ARG A 77 -21.18 -20.72 16.86
N GLN A 78 -20.36 -21.75 16.74
CA GLN A 78 -20.85 -23.12 16.84
C GLN A 78 -21.36 -23.38 18.27
N PRO A 79 -22.54 -24.00 18.43
CA PRO A 79 -22.99 -24.45 19.73
C PRO A 79 -22.02 -25.53 20.20
N THR A 80 -21.10 -25.16 21.07
CA THR A 80 -20.31 -26.11 21.82
C THR A 80 -21.22 -26.61 22.94
N ASN A 81 -21.69 -27.86 22.84
CA ASN A 81 -22.27 -28.60 23.97
C ASN A 81 -21.16 -28.95 24.99
N TYR A 82 -20.23 -28.03 25.23
CA TYR A 82 -19.17 -28.19 26.20
C TYR A 82 -19.69 -27.62 27.51
N GLN A 83 -20.27 -28.50 28.33
CA GLN A 83 -20.50 -28.23 29.74
C GLN A 83 -19.12 -28.32 30.40
N GLY A 84 -18.55 -27.18 30.76
CA GLY A 84 -17.30 -27.15 31.48
C GLY A 84 -17.45 -27.89 32.80
N VAL A 85 -16.39 -28.55 33.25
CA VAL A 85 -16.34 -29.26 34.55
C VAL A 85 -16.58 -28.31 35.74
N PHE A 86 -16.68 -27.01 35.47
CA PHE A 86 -16.91 -25.92 36.43
C PHE A 86 -18.27 -25.21 36.24
N ASP A 87 -19.09 -25.64 35.27
CA ASP A 87 -20.42 -25.05 35.01
C ASP A 87 -21.53 -25.68 35.89
N GLN A 88 -21.20 -26.72 36.65
CA GLN A 88 -22.03 -27.20 37.75
C GLN A 88 -21.51 -26.53 39.01
N ASP A 89 -22.19 -25.47 39.46
CA ASP A 89 -22.28 -25.01 40.86
C ASP A 89 -22.63 -23.52 40.92
N GLN A 90 -23.81 -23.12 40.44
CA GLN A 90 -24.49 -21.92 40.93
C GLN A 90 -26.00 -22.11 40.88
N ASP A 91 -26.52 -22.97 41.74
CA ASP A 91 -27.88 -22.86 42.27
C ASP A 91 -27.86 -23.44 43.70
N SER A 92 -27.85 -22.57 44.71
CA SER A 92 -28.11 -22.87 46.12
C SER A 92 -28.96 -21.76 46.72
#